data_AF-A0A7V3D539-F1
#
_entry.id   AF-A0A7V3D539-F1
#
_cell.length_a   1.000
_cell.length_b   1.000
_cell.length_c   1.000
_cell.angle_alpha   90.00
_cell.angle_beta   90.00
_cell.angle_gamma   90.00
#
_symmetry.space_group_name_H-M   'P 1'
#
loop_
_entity.id
_entity.type
_entity.pdbx_description
1 polymer ?
#
loop_
_entity_poly.entity_id
_entity_poly.type
_entity_poly.pdbx_seq_one_letter_code
_entity_poly.pdbx_strand_id
1 'polypeptide(L)'
;MRHFSLWVGVLALAMTLNSPAHAQKKPDPKKNDPANVDAEKALAPGTYEGKLQDLSTGSFTLRFEFERVQFTPPRNGRNNQQYNNLWRQNQQMIRAQQQLANARTPQQYMNAMRSLQQAELNAQRQILQQLNRQGGNPQNYFRTVKETKDFSMEMVDKVVVRWLEPPVAFDDMGEPKKYTKEELAKLKGNSKLPGYEAKVEDLKNGQLVRVTLAKNAKTDDKLRVTQIIILKDSDGTSSTKPDRKPKKK
;
A
#
# COMPACT_ATOMS: atom_id res chain seq x y z
N MET A 1 29.78 14.54 14.45
CA MET A 1 28.59 15.15 13.81
C MET A 1 27.55 14.06 13.65
N ARG A 2 26.38 14.22 14.27
CA ARG A 2 25.33 13.20 14.38
C ARG A 2 24.38 13.32 13.19
N HIS A 3 24.20 12.26 12.43
CA HIS A 3 23.19 12.22 11.36
C HIS A 3 21.81 11.99 11.97
N PHE A 4 20.93 13.00 11.83
CA PHE A 4 19.50 12.87 12.02
C PHE A 4 18.90 12.16 10.81
N SER A 5 18.41 10.94 11.01
CA SER A 5 17.58 10.24 10.03
C SER A 5 16.12 10.56 10.30
N LEU A 6 15.54 11.43 9.47
CA LEU A 6 14.11 11.73 9.41
C LEU A 6 13.31 10.46 9.05
N TRP A 7 12.52 9.99 10.01
CA TRP A 7 11.46 9.00 9.80
C TRP A 7 10.33 9.65 9.01
N VAL A 8 10.12 9.20 7.77
CA VAL A 8 8.96 9.55 6.95
C VAL A 8 7.79 8.64 7.34
N GLY A 9 6.63 9.24 7.54
CA GLY A 9 5.49 8.71 8.26
C GLY A 9 4.82 7.45 7.69
N VAL A 10 4.37 6.62 8.62
CA VAL A 10 3.44 5.52 8.40
C VAL A 10 2.04 6.12 8.24
N LEU A 11 1.53 6.14 7.01
CA LEU A 11 0.13 6.42 6.74
C LEU A 11 -0.66 5.13 6.96
N ALA A 12 -1.30 4.99 8.12
CA ALA A 12 -2.18 3.88 8.43
C ALA A 12 -3.49 4.00 7.64
N LEU A 13 -3.54 3.37 6.47
CA LEU A 13 -4.74 3.29 5.64
C LEU A 13 -5.67 2.22 6.23
N ALA A 14 -6.68 2.64 7.00
CA ALA A 14 -7.73 1.78 7.52
C ALA A 14 -8.72 1.39 6.40
N MET A 15 -8.36 0.42 5.55
CA MET A 15 -9.32 -0.19 4.62
C MET A 15 -10.23 -1.18 5.36
N THR A 16 -11.44 -0.77 5.69
CA THR A 16 -12.50 -1.67 6.18
C THR A 16 -13.10 -2.45 5.00
N LEU A 17 -12.55 -3.62 4.70
CA LEU A 17 -13.13 -4.53 3.71
C LEU A 17 -14.08 -5.52 4.39
N ASN A 18 -15.38 -5.37 4.13
CA ASN A 18 -16.40 -6.38 4.43
C ASN A 18 -16.06 -7.68 3.69
N SER A 19 -15.72 -8.74 4.43
CA SER A 19 -15.71 -10.10 3.89
C SER A 19 -16.95 -10.84 4.41
N PRO A 20 -17.85 -11.35 3.54
CA PRO A 20 -18.91 -12.23 3.98
C PRO A 20 -18.32 -13.54 4.50
N ALA A 21 -18.57 -13.83 5.77
CA ALA A 21 -18.25 -15.10 6.38
C ALA A 21 -19.24 -16.17 5.90
N HIS A 22 -18.82 -17.01 4.96
CA HIS A 22 -19.49 -18.27 4.67
C HIS A 22 -18.57 -19.47 4.95
N ALA A 23 -19.24 -20.53 5.39
CA ALA A 23 -18.74 -21.66 6.15
C ALA A 23 -17.91 -22.69 5.35
N GLN A 24 -17.31 -23.61 6.11
CA GLN A 24 -16.35 -24.64 5.75
C GLN A 24 -16.71 -25.53 4.54
N LYS A 25 -15.79 -25.60 3.59
CA LYS A 25 -15.19 -26.85 3.07
C LYS A 25 -13.74 -26.51 2.70
N LYS A 26 -12.75 -27.23 3.23
CA LYS A 26 -11.33 -27.02 2.90
C LYS A 26 -11.07 -27.52 1.48
N PRO A 27 -10.61 -26.67 0.53
CA PRO A 27 -9.93 -27.13 -0.66
C PRO A 27 -8.41 -27.14 -0.39
N ASP A 28 -7.69 -27.98 -1.14
CA ASP A 28 -6.23 -28.07 -1.18
C ASP A 28 -5.54 -26.70 -1.31
N PRO A 29 -4.26 -26.57 -0.89
CA PRO A 29 -3.50 -25.32 -1.00
C PRO A 29 -3.10 -25.09 -2.46
N LYS A 30 -4.06 -24.74 -3.32
CA LYS A 30 -3.77 -24.06 -4.57
C LYS A 30 -3.10 -22.73 -4.22
N LYS A 31 -2.01 -22.42 -4.92
CA LYS A 31 -1.35 -21.11 -4.90
C LYS A 31 -2.42 -20.01 -4.75
N ASN A 32 -2.25 -19.15 -3.75
CA ASN A 32 -3.06 -17.95 -3.61
C ASN A 32 -2.76 -17.05 -4.81
N ASP A 33 -3.41 -17.30 -5.93
CA ASP A 33 -3.52 -16.30 -6.98
C ASP A 33 -4.37 -15.18 -6.35
N PRO A 34 -3.81 -13.96 -6.18
CA PRO A 34 -4.56 -12.86 -5.61
C PRO A 34 -5.80 -12.65 -6.48
N ALA A 35 -6.97 -12.85 -5.91
CA ALA A 35 -8.23 -12.61 -6.60
C ALA A 35 -8.20 -11.18 -7.15
N ASN A 36 -8.24 -11.05 -8.47
CA ASN A 36 -8.15 -9.75 -9.12
C ASN A 36 -9.41 -8.96 -8.77
N VAL A 37 -9.26 -7.90 -7.97
CA VAL A 37 -10.38 -7.09 -7.49
C VAL A 37 -10.60 -5.92 -8.42
N ASP A 38 -11.84 -5.73 -8.83
CA ASP A 38 -12.25 -4.56 -9.62
C ASP A 38 -12.03 -3.27 -8.82
N ALA A 39 -11.14 -2.40 -9.30
CA ALA A 39 -10.73 -1.19 -8.60
C ALA A 39 -11.88 -0.21 -8.39
N GLU A 40 -12.84 -0.15 -9.32
CA GLU A 40 -13.98 0.77 -9.26
C GLU A 40 -14.82 0.55 -8.00
N LYS A 41 -14.90 -0.70 -7.53
CA LYS A 41 -15.73 -1.09 -6.37
C LYS A 41 -14.98 -1.01 -5.05
N ALA A 42 -13.66 -1.10 -5.09
CA ALA A 42 -12.85 -1.30 -3.90
C ALA A 42 -12.03 -0.07 -3.49
N LEU A 43 -11.83 0.89 -4.40
CA LEU A 43 -11.00 2.07 -4.17
C LEU A 43 -11.81 3.37 -4.30
N ALA A 44 -11.44 4.37 -3.52
CA ALA A 44 -11.97 5.73 -3.64
C ALA A 44 -11.15 6.54 -4.68
N PRO A 45 -11.68 7.65 -5.22
CA PRO A 45 -10.86 8.60 -5.98
C PRO A 45 -9.63 9.04 -5.17
N GLY A 46 -8.46 9.10 -5.79
CA GLY A 46 -7.22 9.42 -5.08
C GLY A 46 -5.97 8.95 -5.80
N THR A 47 -4.84 9.07 -5.11
CA THR A 47 -3.53 8.64 -5.62
C THR A 47 -3.06 7.40 -4.88
N TYR A 48 -2.57 6.42 -5.62
CA TYR A 48 -2.18 5.12 -5.13
C TYR A 48 -0.82 4.72 -5.66
N GLU A 49 -0.03 3.98 -4.89
CA GLU A 49 1.28 3.47 -5.32
C GLU A 49 1.26 1.95 -5.32
N GLY A 50 1.81 1.36 -6.38
CA GLY A 50 1.86 -0.10 -6.53
C GLY A 50 2.75 -0.54 -7.69
N LYS A 51 2.92 -1.85 -7.82
CA LYS A 51 3.64 -2.45 -8.94
C LYS A 51 2.69 -2.70 -10.11
N LEU A 52 3.08 -2.28 -11.29
CA LEU A 52 2.33 -2.49 -12.52
C LEU A 52 2.45 -3.96 -12.98
N GLN A 53 1.35 -4.59 -13.34
CA GLN A 53 1.26 -5.95 -13.84
C GLN A 53 0.21 -6.05 -14.96
N ASP A 54 0.30 -7.10 -15.76
CA ASP A 54 -0.68 -7.43 -16.81
C ASP A 54 -1.10 -6.22 -17.67
N LEU A 55 -0.13 -5.43 -18.12
CA LEU A 55 -0.39 -4.26 -18.96
C LEU A 55 -1.03 -4.66 -20.30
N SER A 56 -2.15 -4.02 -20.61
CA SER A 56 -2.83 -4.08 -21.90
C SER A 56 -3.07 -2.66 -22.44
N THR A 57 -3.60 -2.56 -23.66
CA THR A 57 -3.81 -1.28 -24.36
C THR A 57 -4.70 -0.28 -23.60
N GLY A 58 -5.62 -0.77 -22.74
CA GLY A 58 -6.59 0.08 -22.04
C GLY A 58 -6.74 -0.21 -20.55
N SER A 59 -6.09 -1.25 -20.03
CA SER A 59 -6.16 -1.64 -18.62
C SER A 59 -4.86 -2.27 -18.14
N PHE A 60 -4.66 -2.30 -16.83
CA PHE A 60 -3.54 -2.98 -16.20
C PHE A 60 -3.92 -3.43 -14.79
N THR A 61 -3.18 -4.38 -14.22
CA THR A 61 -3.31 -4.78 -12.82
C THR A 61 -2.32 -3.97 -11.96
N LEU A 62 -2.80 -3.29 -10.92
CA LEU A 62 -1.96 -2.65 -9.92
C LEU A 62 -1.86 -3.56 -8.68
N ARG A 63 -0.65 -4.05 -8.41
CA ARG A 63 -0.35 -4.84 -7.20
C ARG A 63 0.08 -3.93 -6.07
N PHE A 64 -0.71 -3.90 -5.00
CA PHE A 64 -0.33 -3.27 -3.74
C PHE A 64 0.42 -4.26 -2.87
N GLU A 65 1.55 -3.83 -2.33
CA GLU A 65 2.26 -4.55 -1.28
C GLU A 65 2.07 -3.77 0.02
N PHE A 66 1.41 -4.38 1.00
CA PHE A 66 1.21 -3.76 2.31
C PHE A 66 1.55 -4.74 3.43
N GLU A 67 1.96 -4.17 4.55
CA GLU A 67 2.27 -4.92 5.75
C GLU A 67 1.07 -4.86 6.69
N ARG A 68 0.56 -6.02 7.09
CA ARG A 68 -0.45 -6.10 8.14
C ARG A 68 0.13 -6.78 9.36
N VAL A 69 -0.25 -6.27 10.53
CA VAL A 69 0.06 -6.92 11.78
C VAL A 69 -0.91 -8.09 11.96
N GLN A 70 -0.38 -9.31 11.89
CA GLN A 70 -1.16 -10.52 12.14
C GLN A 70 -0.89 -11.05 13.55
N PHE A 71 -1.96 -11.35 14.25
CA PHE A 71 -1.90 -12.08 15.51
C PHE A 71 -1.53 -13.54 15.23
N THR A 72 -0.40 -13.99 15.78
CA THR A 72 0.10 -15.36 15.58
C THR A 72 -0.07 -16.16 16.85
N PRO A 73 -0.73 -17.34 16.80
CA PRO A 73 -0.83 -18.19 17.96
C PRO A 73 0.55 -18.67 18.42
N PRO A 74 0.78 -18.74 19.75
CA PRO A 74 2.00 -19.30 20.28
C PRO A 74 2.15 -20.75 19.79
N ARG A 75 3.36 -21.11 19.35
CA ARG A 75 3.69 -22.43 18.77
C ARG A 75 3.39 -23.60 19.72
N ASN A 76 3.34 -23.32 21.03
CA ASN A 76 2.97 -24.28 22.07
C ASN A 76 1.53 -23.99 22.53
N GLY A 77 0.56 -24.73 22.00
CA GLY A 77 -0.88 -24.59 22.27
C GLY A 77 -1.36 -24.96 23.68
N ARG A 78 -0.48 -24.96 24.69
CA ARG A 78 -0.86 -25.22 26.08
C ARG A 78 -1.15 -23.90 26.80
N ASN A 79 -2.44 -23.61 26.96
CA ASN A 79 -2.99 -22.66 27.93
C ASN A 79 -2.33 -21.27 27.98
N ASN A 80 -2.20 -20.61 26.83
CA ASN A 80 -1.76 -19.22 26.84
C ASN A 80 -2.96 -18.32 27.17
N GLN A 81 -3.33 -18.24 28.45
CA GLN A 81 -4.39 -17.36 28.94
C GLN A 81 -4.17 -15.90 28.48
N GLN A 82 -2.91 -15.49 28.36
CA GLN A 82 -2.51 -14.19 27.82
C GLN A 82 -2.93 -14.02 26.35
N TYR A 83 -2.72 -15.04 25.51
CA TYR A 83 -3.19 -15.05 24.11
C TYR A 83 -4.72 -14.92 24.04
N ASN A 84 -5.46 -15.68 24.85
CA ASN A 84 -6.93 -15.62 24.88
C ASN A 84 -7.45 -14.26 25.36
N ASN A 85 -6.72 -13.59 26.26
CA ASN A 85 -7.06 -12.26 26.74
C ASN A 85 -6.81 -11.21 25.65
N LEU A 86 -5.65 -11.23 24.99
CA LEU A 86 -5.31 -10.34 23.87
C LEU A 86 -6.28 -10.49 22.70
N TRP A 87 -6.68 -11.73 22.36
CA TRP A 87 -7.63 -11.97 21.29
C TRP A 87 -9.03 -11.39 21.61
N ARG A 88 -9.54 -11.63 22.82
CA ARG A 88 -10.82 -11.07 23.28
C ARG A 88 -10.80 -9.54 23.26
N GLN A 89 -9.69 -8.94 23.67
CA GLN A 89 -9.50 -7.50 23.65
C GLN A 89 -9.48 -6.92 22.25
N ASN A 90 -8.75 -7.54 21.32
CA ASN A 90 -8.72 -7.09 19.93
C ASN A 90 -10.12 -7.15 19.29
N GLN A 91 -10.88 -8.22 19.56
CA GLN A 91 -12.28 -8.34 19.13
C GLN A 91 -13.19 -7.23 19.68
N GLN A 92 -13.00 -6.83 20.94
CA GLN A 92 -13.77 -5.72 21.53
C GLN A 92 -13.44 -4.39 20.84
N MET A 93 -12.16 -4.11 20.57
CA MET A 93 -11.75 -2.88 19.87
C MET A 93 -12.30 -2.84 18.43
N ILE A 94 -12.22 -3.94 17.69
CA ILE A 94 -12.75 -4.02 16.32
C ILE A 94 -14.25 -3.72 16.31
N ARG A 95 -15.02 -4.30 17.23
CA ARG A 95 -16.47 -4.04 17.33
C ARG A 95 -16.76 -2.59 17.68
N ALA A 96 -16.02 -1.99 18.61
CA ALA A 96 -16.20 -0.59 18.98
C ALA A 96 -15.88 0.37 17.82
N GLN A 97 -14.79 0.12 17.08
CA GLN A 97 -14.45 0.89 15.88
C GLN A 97 -15.51 0.74 14.78
N GLN A 98 -16.03 -0.47 14.57
CA GLN A 98 -17.13 -0.70 13.62
C GLN A 98 -18.39 0.07 14.01
N GLN A 99 -18.74 0.12 15.31
CA GLN A 99 -19.86 0.92 15.79
C GLN A 99 -19.66 2.41 15.50
N LEU A 100 -18.44 2.92 15.69
CA LEU A 100 -18.11 4.31 15.39
C LEU A 100 -18.19 4.61 13.90
N ALA A 101 -17.66 3.73 13.06
CA ALA A 101 -17.70 3.86 11.60
C ALA A 101 -19.14 3.81 11.05
N ASN A 102 -20.01 3.02 11.68
CA ASN A 102 -21.41 2.89 11.29
C ASN A 102 -22.33 3.92 11.94
N ALA A 103 -21.85 4.72 12.90
CA ALA A 103 -22.66 5.70 13.61
C ALA A 103 -23.06 6.84 12.67
N ARG A 104 -24.37 6.99 12.43
CA ARG A 104 -24.92 8.03 11.55
C ARG A 104 -25.51 9.21 12.31
N THR A 105 -25.84 9.02 13.59
CA THR A 105 -26.42 10.07 14.42
C THR A 105 -25.45 10.51 15.53
N PRO A 106 -25.52 11.77 16.00
CA PRO A 106 -24.68 12.25 17.10
C PRO A 106 -24.81 11.41 18.36
N GLN A 107 -26.00 10.91 18.67
CA GLN A 107 -26.23 10.08 19.85
C GLN A 107 -25.63 8.68 19.72
N GLN A 108 -25.69 8.08 18.53
CA GLN A 108 -25.00 6.82 18.25
C GLN A 108 -23.48 7.00 18.31
N TYR A 109 -22.97 8.12 17.79
CA TYR A 109 -21.55 8.44 17.85
C TYR A 109 -21.08 8.54 19.29
N MET A 110 -21.81 9.23 20.17
CA MET A 110 -21.47 9.33 21.59
C MET A 110 -21.46 7.97 22.30
N ASN A 111 -22.40 7.08 21.98
CA ASN A 111 -22.43 5.72 22.54
C ASN A 111 -21.26 4.86 22.05
N ALA A 112 -20.94 4.93 20.75
CA ALA A 112 -19.81 4.22 20.15
C ALA A 112 -18.46 4.75 20.66
N MET A 113 -18.35 6.07 20.84
CA MET A 113 -17.18 6.72 21.43
C MET A 113 -16.96 6.23 22.87
N ARG A 114 -18.03 6.13 23.66
CA ARG A 114 -17.95 5.60 25.03
C ARG A 114 -17.52 4.13 25.05
N SER A 115 -18.00 3.30 24.13
CA SER A 115 -17.59 1.89 24.04
C SER A 115 -16.13 1.74 23.66
N LEU A 116 -15.64 2.57 22.73
CA LEU A 116 -14.23 2.62 22.33
C LEU A 116 -13.34 3.05 23.50
N GLN A 117 -13.72 4.11 24.21
CA GLN A 117 -12.96 4.62 25.36
C GLN A 117 -12.85 3.56 26.48
N GLN A 118 -13.92 2.82 26.74
CA GLN A 118 -13.89 1.72 27.71
C GLN A 118 -13.00 0.56 27.26
N ALA A 119 -13.05 0.19 25.98
CA ALA A 119 -12.19 -0.86 25.43
C ALA A 119 -10.70 -0.47 25.51
N GLU A 120 -10.38 0.79 25.23
CA GLU A 120 -9.01 1.32 25.29
C GLU A 120 -8.46 1.34 26.72
N LEU A 121 -9.25 1.75 27.72
CA LEU A 121 -8.85 1.69 29.12
C LEU A 121 -8.57 0.25 29.59
N ASN A 122 -9.39 -0.70 29.16
CA ASN A 122 -9.16 -2.12 29.43
C ASN A 122 -7.89 -2.62 28.74
N ALA A 123 -7.55 -2.10 27.56
CA ALA A 123 -6.29 -2.36 26.84
C ALA A 123 -5.06 -1.87 27.59
N GLN A 124 -5.05 -0.61 28.01
CA GLN A 124 -3.93 -0.08 28.77
C GLN A 124 -3.68 -0.85 30.07
N ARG A 125 -4.73 -1.18 30.83
CA ARG A 125 -4.60 -1.99 32.05
C ARG A 125 -3.98 -3.35 31.79
N GLN A 126 -4.34 -4.02 30.69
CA GLN A 126 -3.77 -5.31 30.34
C GLN A 126 -2.31 -5.21 29.87
N ILE A 127 -1.94 -4.15 29.14
CA ILE A 127 -0.54 -3.92 28.72
C ILE A 127 0.35 -3.69 29.96
N LEU A 128 -0.11 -2.87 30.91
CA LEU A 128 0.62 -2.62 32.17
C LEU A 128 0.81 -3.91 32.99
N GLN A 129 -0.20 -4.77 33.06
CA GLN A 129 -0.09 -6.07 33.73
C GLN A 129 0.91 -7.01 33.03
N GLN A 130 1.05 -6.92 31.71
CA GLN A 130 2.00 -7.72 30.94
C GLN A 130 3.43 -7.21 31.13
N LEU A 131 3.63 -5.88 31.13
CA LEU A 131 4.93 -5.25 31.39
C LEU A 131 5.46 -5.60 32.80
N ASN A 132 4.60 -5.61 33.81
CA ASN A 132 5.00 -5.97 35.18
C ASN A 132 5.28 -7.47 35.39
N ARG A 133 4.74 -8.35 34.54
CA ARG A 133 4.96 -9.81 34.64
C ARG A 133 6.15 -10.30 33.82
N GLN A 134 6.54 -9.57 32.77
CA GLN A 134 7.61 -9.97 31.87
C GLN A 134 8.93 -9.26 32.21
N GLY A 135 9.56 -9.68 33.30
CA GLY A 135 11.00 -9.43 33.54
C GLY A 135 11.94 -10.22 32.60
N GLY A 136 11.44 -10.72 31.46
CA GLY A 136 12.18 -11.56 30.54
C GLY A 136 11.34 -11.96 29.33
N ASN A 137 11.64 -11.35 28.19
CA ASN A 137 11.24 -11.71 26.83
C ASN A 137 9.73 -11.61 26.49
N PRO A 138 9.25 -10.48 25.93
CA PRO A 138 7.91 -10.40 25.39
C PRO A 138 7.76 -11.40 24.23
N GLN A 139 6.95 -12.45 24.44
CA GLN A 139 6.49 -13.26 23.32
C GLN A 139 5.74 -12.34 22.35
N ASN A 140 6.33 -12.12 21.17
CA ASN A 140 5.71 -11.34 20.10
C ASN A 140 4.49 -12.10 19.55
N TYR A 141 3.32 -11.86 20.14
CA TYR A 141 2.04 -12.36 19.62
C TYR A 141 1.64 -11.70 18.30
N PHE A 142 2.36 -10.66 17.90
CA PHE A 142 2.17 -9.93 16.68
C PHE A 142 3.37 -10.19 15.77
N ARG A 143 3.10 -10.58 14.53
CA ARG A 143 4.10 -10.59 13.47
C ARG A 143 3.61 -9.74 12.32
N THR A 144 4.52 -9.00 11.71
CA THR A 144 4.23 -8.29 10.47
C THR A 144 4.25 -9.30 9.32
N VAL A 145 3.13 -9.39 8.60
CA VAL A 145 3.01 -10.23 7.41
C VAL A 145 2.86 -9.32 6.20
N LYS A 146 3.68 -9.57 5.18
CA LYS A 146 3.56 -8.92 3.87
C LYS A 146 2.42 -9.59 3.12
N GLU A 147 1.45 -8.79 2.69
CA GLU A 147 0.32 -9.22 1.88
C GLU A 147 0.33 -8.44 0.57
N THR A 148 -0.09 -9.11 -0.50
CA THR A 148 -0.22 -8.51 -1.82
C THR A 148 -1.66 -8.57 -2.25
N LYS A 149 -2.15 -7.49 -2.86
CA LYS A 149 -3.49 -7.45 -3.43
C LYS A 149 -3.48 -6.79 -4.79
N ASP A 150 -4.13 -7.44 -5.74
CA ASP A 150 -4.11 -7.09 -7.14
C ASP A 150 -5.45 -6.45 -7.52
N PHE A 151 -5.37 -5.29 -8.19
CA PHE A 151 -6.54 -4.54 -8.62
C PHE A 151 -6.50 -4.27 -10.10
N SER A 152 -7.55 -4.68 -10.82
CA SER A 152 -7.71 -4.37 -12.24
C SER A 152 -8.14 -2.92 -12.41
N MET A 153 -7.36 -2.16 -13.17
CA MET A 153 -7.53 -0.72 -13.40
C MET A 153 -7.80 -0.45 -14.87
N GLU A 154 -8.82 0.37 -15.17
CA GLU A 154 -9.08 0.89 -16.52
C GLU A 154 -8.49 2.28 -16.71
N MET A 155 -7.87 2.52 -17.87
CA MET A 155 -7.30 3.80 -18.26
C MET A 155 -8.31 4.66 -19.02
N VAL A 156 -8.14 5.98 -18.94
CA VAL A 156 -8.80 6.90 -19.89
C VAL A 156 -8.05 6.90 -21.22
N ASP A 157 -8.74 7.18 -22.33
CA ASP A 157 -8.15 7.19 -23.68
C ASP A 157 -6.93 8.11 -23.82
N LYS A 158 -6.92 9.21 -23.05
CA LYS A 158 -5.81 10.19 -23.00
C LYS A 158 -5.17 10.20 -21.61
N VAL A 159 -4.56 9.09 -21.22
CA VAL A 159 -3.83 8.99 -19.94
C VAL A 159 -2.54 9.81 -19.99
N VAL A 160 -2.28 10.56 -18.93
CA VAL A 160 -1.02 11.32 -18.79
C VAL A 160 0.02 10.43 -18.12
N VAL A 161 1.04 10.00 -18.85
CA VAL A 161 2.16 9.22 -18.32
C VAL A 161 3.38 10.12 -18.10
N ARG A 162 4.03 10.00 -16.94
CA ARG A 162 5.22 10.80 -16.58
C ARG A 162 6.25 9.97 -15.83
N TRP A 163 7.52 10.32 -15.97
CA TRP A 163 8.59 9.80 -15.12
C TRP A 163 8.79 10.69 -13.90
N LEU A 164 8.97 10.13 -12.70
CA LEU A 164 9.30 10.95 -11.53
C LEU A 164 10.71 11.55 -11.67
N GLU A 165 11.66 10.71 -12.07
CA GLU A 165 13.06 11.07 -12.33
C GLU A 165 13.31 11.12 -13.84
N PRO A 166 14.28 11.91 -14.32
CA PRO A 166 14.57 11.94 -15.75
C PRO A 166 15.07 10.56 -16.21
N PRO A 167 14.70 10.10 -17.42
CA PRO A 167 15.22 8.84 -17.97
C PRO A 167 16.74 8.94 -18.12
N VAL A 168 17.46 7.81 -18.06
CA VAL A 168 18.91 7.80 -18.32
C VAL A 168 19.15 7.92 -19.83
N ALA A 169 19.90 8.92 -20.27
CA ALA A 169 20.53 8.91 -21.58
C ALA A 169 22.01 8.56 -21.42
N PHE A 170 22.56 7.83 -22.39
CA PHE A 170 24.00 7.59 -22.49
C PHE A 170 24.58 8.50 -23.57
N ASP A 171 25.80 8.97 -23.37
CA ASP A 171 26.57 9.67 -24.40
C ASP A 171 27.22 8.67 -25.38
N ASP A 172 27.90 9.19 -26.41
CA ASP A 172 28.58 8.38 -27.43
C ASP A 172 29.70 7.50 -26.85
N MET A 173 30.11 7.75 -25.60
CA MET A 173 31.12 6.98 -24.87
C MET A 173 30.51 5.92 -23.93
N GLY A 174 29.17 5.84 -23.87
CA GLY A 174 28.44 4.90 -23.02
C GLY A 174 28.39 5.31 -21.54
N GLU A 175 28.71 6.56 -21.20
CA GLU A 175 28.57 7.09 -19.85
C GLU A 175 27.18 7.70 -19.64
N PRO A 176 26.61 7.63 -18.41
CA PRO A 176 25.35 8.28 -18.09
C PRO A 176 25.46 9.81 -18.27
N LYS A 177 24.70 10.34 -19.23
CA LYS A 177 24.61 11.77 -19.51
C LYS A 177 24.08 12.49 -18.27
N LYS A 178 24.86 13.46 -17.78
CA LYS A 178 24.38 14.43 -16.78
C LYS A 178 23.59 15.51 -17.50
N TYR A 179 22.29 15.54 -17.28
CA TYR A 179 21.45 16.60 -17.83
C TYR A 179 21.79 17.96 -17.23
N THR A 180 21.88 18.96 -18.10
CA THR A 180 21.95 20.35 -17.65
C THR A 180 20.57 20.84 -17.19
N LYS A 181 20.52 21.96 -16.45
CA LYS A 181 19.24 22.54 -15.97
C LYS A 181 18.29 22.87 -17.14
N GLU A 182 18.84 23.33 -18.25
CA GLU A 182 18.08 23.68 -19.46
C GLU A 182 17.51 22.43 -20.14
N GLU A 183 18.28 21.34 -20.20
CA GLU A 183 17.81 20.06 -20.72
C GLU A 183 16.74 19.44 -19.83
N LEU A 184 16.90 19.50 -18.50
CA LEU A 184 15.87 19.05 -17.55
C LEU A 184 14.57 19.85 -17.69
N ALA A 185 14.66 21.16 -17.91
CA ALA A 185 13.49 22.00 -18.13
C ALA A 185 12.77 21.64 -19.44
N LYS A 186 13.54 21.38 -20.52
CA LYS A 186 12.99 20.90 -21.80
C LYS A 186 12.32 19.53 -21.65
N LEU A 187 12.95 18.59 -20.94
CA LEU A 187 12.42 17.24 -20.69
C LEU A 187 11.17 17.22 -19.82
N LYS A 188 11.05 18.19 -18.90
CA LYS A 188 9.83 18.35 -18.10
C LYS A 188 8.65 18.81 -18.96
N GLY A 189 8.92 19.52 -20.05
CA GLY A 189 7.92 20.13 -20.91
C GLY A 189 7.18 21.27 -20.21
N ASN A 190 6.14 21.80 -20.87
CA ASN A 190 5.35 22.94 -20.39
C ASN A 190 4.24 22.53 -19.39
N SER A 191 4.53 21.57 -18.52
CA SER A 191 3.52 21.02 -17.62
C SER A 191 3.73 21.48 -16.18
N LYS A 192 2.66 22.00 -15.56
CA LYS A 192 2.59 22.22 -14.10
C LYS A 192 2.57 20.90 -13.31
N LEU A 193 2.48 19.76 -14.01
CA LEU A 193 2.45 18.43 -13.40
C LEU A 193 3.86 17.99 -12.94
N PRO A 194 3.94 17.20 -11.85
CA PRO A 194 5.21 16.66 -11.38
C PRO A 194 5.79 15.65 -12.38
N GLY A 195 7.13 15.56 -12.40
CA GLY A 195 7.86 14.61 -13.24
C GLY A 195 8.13 15.09 -14.68
N TYR A 196 8.73 14.22 -15.47
CA TYR A 196 9.13 14.39 -16.86
C TYR A 196 8.14 13.70 -17.80
N GLU A 197 8.05 14.14 -19.04
CA GLU A 197 7.14 13.53 -20.01
C GLU A 197 7.54 12.08 -20.32
N ALA A 198 6.54 11.19 -20.38
CA ALA A 198 6.71 9.78 -20.70
C ALA A 198 5.60 9.34 -21.66
N LYS A 199 5.83 8.25 -22.38
CA LYS A 199 4.84 7.62 -23.25
C LYS A 199 4.20 6.43 -22.56
N VAL A 200 3.02 6.01 -23.05
CA VAL A 200 2.38 4.76 -22.60
C VAL A 200 3.28 3.55 -22.89
N GLU A 201 4.07 3.62 -23.97
CA GLU A 201 5.07 2.61 -24.36
C GLU A 201 6.20 2.44 -23.33
N ASP A 202 6.45 3.45 -22.49
CA ASP A 202 7.46 3.39 -21.44
C ASP A 202 6.99 2.57 -20.22
N LEU A 203 5.68 2.26 -20.15
CA LEU A 203 5.12 1.44 -19.09
C LEU A 203 5.49 -0.03 -19.31
N LYS A 204 6.06 -0.63 -18.27
CA LYS A 204 6.48 -2.04 -18.26
C LYS A 204 5.99 -2.74 -17.01
N ASN A 205 5.69 -4.02 -17.15
CA ASN A 205 5.37 -4.87 -16.01
C ASN A 205 6.54 -4.88 -15.00
N GLY A 206 6.21 -4.79 -13.72
CA GLY A 206 7.16 -4.73 -12.61
C GLY A 206 7.54 -3.32 -12.16
N GLN A 207 7.24 -2.27 -12.93
CA GLN A 207 7.53 -0.89 -12.54
C GLN A 207 6.73 -0.47 -11.31
N LEU A 208 7.37 0.30 -10.41
CA LEU A 208 6.67 0.94 -9.31
C LEU A 208 6.06 2.25 -9.83
N VAL A 209 4.74 2.34 -9.82
CA VAL A 209 4.00 3.48 -10.36
C VAL A 209 3.12 4.12 -9.29
N ARG A 210 2.94 5.43 -9.40
CA ARG A 210 1.89 6.19 -8.71
C ARG A 210 0.77 6.47 -9.70
N VAL A 211 -0.43 6.06 -9.35
CA VAL A 211 -1.62 6.11 -10.21
C VAL A 211 -2.64 7.07 -9.60
N THR A 212 -3.17 7.98 -10.41
CA THR A 212 -4.25 8.89 -10.00
C THR A 212 -5.58 8.39 -10.55
N LEU A 213 -6.46 7.96 -9.64
CA LEU A 213 -7.84 7.57 -9.92
C LEU A 213 -8.76 8.77 -9.74
N ALA A 214 -9.51 9.10 -10.78
CA ALA A 214 -10.52 10.14 -10.74
C ALA A 214 -11.77 9.68 -11.51
N LYS A 215 -12.92 10.24 -11.15
CA LYS A 215 -14.15 10.01 -11.90
C LYS A 215 -14.08 10.72 -13.23
N ASN A 216 -14.35 10.01 -14.32
CA ASN A 216 -14.39 10.62 -15.64
C ASN A 216 -15.76 11.26 -15.89
N ALA A 217 -15.89 12.53 -15.50
CA ALA A 217 -17.12 13.31 -15.66
C ALA A 217 -17.55 13.51 -17.13
N LYS A 218 -16.67 13.25 -18.11
CA LYS A 218 -16.96 13.47 -19.54
C LYS A 218 -17.57 12.27 -20.24
N THR A 219 -17.47 11.06 -19.68
CA THR A 219 -17.86 9.84 -20.39
C THR A 219 -18.92 9.06 -19.62
N ASP A 220 -18.60 8.60 -18.41
CA ASP A 220 -19.42 7.61 -17.70
C ASP A 220 -19.43 7.76 -16.17
N ASP A 221 -18.83 8.82 -15.62
CA ASP A 221 -18.60 9.05 -14.17
C ASP A 221 -17.89 7.88 -13.45
N LYS A 222 -17.32 6.93 -14.20
CA LYS A 222 -16.60 5.79 -13.65
C LYS A 222 -15.22 6.21 -13.18
N LEU A 223 -14.72 5.50 -12.17
CA LEU A 223 -13.35 5.63 -11.71
C LEU A 223 -12.39 5.07 -12.75
N ARG A 224 -11.57 5.95 -13.32
CA ARG A 224 -10.55 5.58 -14.30
C ARG A 224 -9.21 6.20 -13.94
N VAL A 225 -8.15 5.57 -14.44
CA VAL A 225 -6.79 6.07 -14.30
C VAL A 225 -6.60 7.26 -15.25
N THR A 226 -6.30 8.43 -14.68
CA THR A 226 -6.11 9.68 -15.42
C THR A 226 -4.65 10.05 -15.57
N GLN A 227 -3.82 9.67 -14.59
CA GLN A 227 -2.40 9.96 -14.57
C GLN A 227 -1.62 8.79 -14.00
N ILE A 228 -0.48 8.49 -14.61
CA ILE A 228 0.48 7.48 -14.15
C ILE A 228 1.85 8.15 -14.04
N ILE A 229 2.48 8.06 -12.88
CA ILE A 229 3.84 8.53 -12.63
C ILE A 229 4.71 7.32 -12.33
N ILE A 230 5.71 7.06 -13.18
CA ILE A 230 6.68 5.99 -12.96
C ILE A 230 7.67 6.43 -11.90
N LEU A 231 7.66 5.76 -10.75
CA LEU A 231 8.52 6.07 -9.61
C LEU A 231 9.87 5.33 -9.71
N LYS A 232 9.83 4.06 -10.14
CA LYS A 232 11.02 3.21 -10.34
C LYS A 232 10.79 2.24 -11.48
N ASP A 233 11.87 1.89 -12.18
CA ASP A 233 11.81 0.92 -13.26
C ASP A 233 11.67 -0.53 -12.72
N SER A 234 11.40 -1.48 -13.62
CA SER A 234 11.15 -2.90 -13.27
C SER A 234 12.29 -3.57 -12.52
N ASP A 235 13.53 -3.12 -12.74
CA ASP A 235 14.74 -3.68 -12.13
C ASP A 235 15.00 -3.11 -10.71
N GLY A 236 14.08 -2.30 -10.18
CA GLY A 236 14.19 -1.68 -8.86
C GLY A 236 15.21 -0.55 -8.79
N THR A 237 15.91 -0.28 -9.89
CA THR A 237 16.76 0.89 -10.08
C THR A 237 15.90 2.12 -10.29
N SER A 238 16.17 3.19 -9.52
CA SER A 238 15.82 4.52 -9.99
C SER A 238 16.61 4.79 -11.27
N SER A 239 16.10 5.63 -12.19
CA SER A 239 16.78 6.02 -13.43
C SER A 239 18.06 6.85 -13.18
N THR A 240 18.72 6.64 -12.06
CA THR A 240 19.90 7.37 -11.59
C THR A 240 21.03 6.45 -11.11
N LYS A 241 20.86 5.11 -11.08
CA LYS A 241 21.96 4.20 -10.70
C LYS A 241 22.38 3.25 -11.83
N PRO A 242 23.62 3.37 -12.34
CA PRO A 242 24.16 2.42 -13.30
C PRO A 242 24.42 1.08 -12.64
N ASP A 243 24.07 0.02 -13.37
CA ASP A 243 24.36 -1.37 -13.06
C ASP A 243 25.88 -1.57 -13.02
N ARG A 244 26.46 -1.63 -11.81
CA ARG A 244 27.87 -2.00 -11.65
C ARG A 244 27.97 -3.50 -11.86
N LYS A 245 28.22 -3.92 -13.12
CA LYS A 245 28.64 -5.30 -13.42
C LYS A 245 29.74 -5.71 -12.44
N PRO A 246 29.64 -6.88 -11.77
CA PRO A 246 30.68 -7.34 -10.87
C PRO A 246 31.95 -7.60 -11.70
N LYS A 247 33.06 -6.93 -11.34
CA LYS A 247 34.39 -7.28 -11.85
C LYS A 247 34.65 -8.74 -11.45
N LYS A 248 34.70 -9.63 -12.43
CA LYS A 248 35.27 -10.98 -12.23
C LYS A 248 36.69 -10.78 -11.70
N LYS A 249 36.97 -11.37 -10.53
CA LYS A 249 38.32 -11.53 -10.01
C LYS A 249 39.05 -12.61 -10.79
#